data_AF-A0A820ZSM7-F1
#
_entry.id   AF-A0A820ZSM7-F1
#
_cell.length_a   1.000
_cell.length_b   1.000
_cell.length_c   1.000
_cell.angle_alpha   90.00
_cell.angle_beta   90.00
_cell.angle_gamma   90.00
#
_symmetry.space_group_name_H-M   'P 1'
#
loop_
_entity.id
_entity.type
_entity.pdbx_description
1 polymer ?
#
loop_
_entity_poly.entity_id
_entity_poly.type
_entity_poly.pdbx_seq_one_letter_code
_entity_poly.pdbx_strand_id
1 'polypeptide(L)'
;MCDEYPIAFDIIWALSFNQDIQQQLRSNSSFVHKLILLSKECDKEQMRKIIHGILWNLEINHESHSTLSIDDEKTFDIMISYSHKEKVLCKQIYDELIKFGYRVWIDFDQMHGNVMDAMAKAIERSTTIIICMSEQYRKSNYCRAEAQYAFQMQRKIVPVILQKHYKADGWLLFLIGQLLYVDFNKYEFSQAMEILFKELKAEN
;
A
#
# COMPACT_ATOMS: atom_id res chain seq x y z
N MET A 1 19.13 -8.30 20.50
CA MET A 1 19.22 -8.69 19.08
C MET A 1 18.23 -7.93 18.20
N CYS A 2 16.91 -8.01 18.40
CA CYS A 2 15.94 -7.25 17.57
C CYS A 2 16.05 -5.73 17.75
N ASP A 3 16.29 -5.28 18.99
CA ASP A 3 16.42 -3.85 19.32
C ASP A 3 17.74 -3.19 18.92
N GLU A 4 18.70 -4.00 18.50
CA GLU A 4 20.10 -3.59 18.37
C GLU A 4 20.41 -3.09 16.95
N TYR A 5 19.65 -3.57 15.94
CA TYR A 5 19.89 -3.28 14.52
C TYR A 5 18.59 -3.11 13.71
N PRO A 6 17.74 -2.10 14.01
CA PRO A 6 16.48 -1.88 13.28
C PRO A 6 16.67 -1.72 11.76
N ILE A 7 17.74 -1.02 11.37
CA ILE A 7 18.11 -0.78 9.96
C ILE A 7 18.32 -2.08 9.18
N ALA A 8 18.81 -3.14 9.82
CA ALA A 8 19.03 -4.42 9.14
C ALA A 8 17.70 -5.01 8.65
N PHE A 9 16.64 -4.90 9.46
CA PHE A 9 15.31 -5.39 9.08
C PHE A 9 14.66 -4.52 8.02
N ASP A 10 14.86 -3.19 8.05
CA ASP A 10 14.40 -2.30 6.97
C ASP A 10 15.04 -2.67 5.62
N ILE A 11 16.35 -2.95 5.62
CA ILE A 11 17.07 -3.40 4.42
C ILE A 11 16.54 -4.75 3.95
N ILE A 12 16.38 -5.72 4.86
CA ILE A 12 15.83 -7.04 4.52
C ILE A 12 14.43 -6.89 3.92
N TRP A 13 13.59 -5.99 4.44
CA TRP A 13 12.26 -5.74 3.89
C TRP A 13 12.31 -5.12 2.50
N ALA A 14 13.17 -4.12 2.28
CA ALA A 14 13.35 -3.53 0.96
C ALA A 14 13.83 -4.56 -0.08
N LEU A 15 14.70 -5.49 0.35
CA LEU A 15 15.22 -6.58 -0.48
C LEU A 15 14.19 -7.70 -0.72
N SER A 16 13.30 -7.97 0.24
CA SER A 16 12.31 -9.04 0.14
C SER A 16 11.24 -8.79 -0.92
N PHE A 17 11.24 -7.65 -1.59
CA PHE A 17 10.43 -7.42 -2.79
C PHE A 17 11.00 -8.07 -4.07
N ASN A 18 12.21 -8.62 -4.04
CA ASN A 18 12.80 -9.38 -5.14
C ASN A 18 12.52 -10.89 -4.96
N GLN A 19 12.03 -11.54 -6.02
CA GLN A 19 11.60 -12.94 -5.98
C GLN A 19 12.75 -13.92 -5.65
N ASP A 20 13.95 -13.70 -6.18
CA ASP A 20 15.11 -14.56 -5.90
C ASP A 20 15.53 -14.45 -4.43
N ILE A 21 15.52 -13.23 -3.88
CA ILE A 21 15.79 -12.98 -2.46
C ILE A 21 14.73 -13.63 -1.59
N GLN A 22 13.44 -13.56 -1.96
CA GLN A 22 12.38 -14.27 -1.23
C GLN A 22 12.66 -15.78 -1.16
N GLN A 23 13.05 -16.41 -2.28
CA GLN A 23 13.37 -17.84 -2.31
C GLN A 23 14.56 -18.17 -1.39
N GLN A 24 15.62 -17.36 -1.42
CA GLN A 24 16.77 -17.54 -0.54
C GLN A 24 16.40 -17.38 0.94
N LEU A 25 15.64 -16.34 1.30
CA LEU A 25 15.19 -16.11 2.67
C LEU A 25 14.28 -17.25 3.17
N ARG A 26 13.34 -17.73 2.32
CA ARG A 26 12.46 -18.87 2.64
C ARG A 26 13.24 -20.17 2.84
N SER A 27 14.30 -20.39 2.07
CA SER A 27 15.14 -21.60 2.19
C SER A 27 15.87 -21.69 3.53
N ASN A 28 16.06 -20.55 4.22
CA ASN A 28 16.68 -20.49 5.53
C ASN A 28 15.63 -20.65 6.64
N SER A 29 15.33 -21.91 7.01
CA SER A 29 14.35 -22.23 8.05
C SER A 29 14.66 -21.60 9.41
N SER A 30 15.95 -21.48 9.76
CA SER A 30 16.37 -20.83 11.01
C SER A 30 16.02 -19.35 11.03
N PHE A 31 16.23 -18.65 9.91
CA PHE A 31 15.86 -17.24 9.75
C PHE A 31 14.34 -17.05 9.86
N VAL A 32 13.56 -17.83 9.11
CA VAL A 32 12.09 -17.75 9.14
C VAL A 32 11.53 -18.03 10.53
N HIS A 33 12.01 -19.08 11.21
CA HIS A 33 11.57 -19.39 12.57
C HIS A 33 11.89 -18.27 13.55
N LYS A 34 13.10 -17.68 13.48
CA LYS A 34 13.45 -16.52 14.30
C LYS A 34 12.57 -15.30 13.99
N LEU A 35 12.26 -15.06 12.73
CA LEU A 35 11.41 -13.94 12.32
C LEU A 35 9.99 -14.08 12.87
N ILE A 36 9.42 -15.29 12.85
CA ILE A 36 8.12 -15.61 13.45
C ILE A 36 8.14 -15.48 14.98
N LEU A 37 9.23 -15.88 15.63
CA LEU A 37 9.36 -15.70 17.09
C LEU A 37 9.41 -14.21 17.45
N LEU A 38 10.21 -13.44 16.70
CA LEU A 38 10.37 -12.01 16.92
C LEU A 38 9.07 -11.22 16.66
N SER A 39 8.22 -11.63 15.72
CA SER A 39 6.93 -10.96 15.51
C SER A 39 6.01 -11.05 16.74
N LYS A 40 6.13 -12.14 17.53
CA LYS A 40 5.34 -12.39 18.74
C LYS A 40 5.94 -11.77 20.00
N GLU A 41 7.27 -11.76 20.12
CA GLU A 41 7.97 -11.36 21.34
C GLU A 41 8.43 -9.89 21.34
N CYS A 42 8.45 -9.21 20.19
CA CYS A 42 8.97 -7.84 20.11
C CYS A 42 7.99 -6.82 20.70
N ASP A 43 8.42 -6.06 21.70
CA ASP A 43 7.59 -5.02 22.34
C ASP A 43 7.47 -3.73 21.52
N LYS A 44 8.46 -3.44 20.65
CA LYS A 44 8.47 -2.22 19.83
C LYS A 44 7.55 -2.35 18.62
N GLU A 45 6.55 -1.48 18.57
CA GLU A 45 5.54 -1.49 17.51
C GLU A 45 6.13 -1.31 16.11
N GLN A 46 7.07 -0.38 15.93
CA GLN A 46 7.71 -0.13 14.64
C GLN A 46 8.45 -1.36 14.10
N MET A 47 9.16 -2.07 14.97
CA MET A 47 9.88 -3.29 14.60
C MET A 47 8.93 -4.43 14.24
N ARG A 48 7.85 -4.62 15.01
CA ARG A 48 6.81 -5.59 14.66
C ARG A 48 6.27 -5.32 13.25
N LYS A 49 5.99 -4.08 12.89
CA LYS A 49 5.49 -3.73 11.55
C LYS A 49 6.47 -4.12 10.45
N ILE A 50 7.76 -3.83 10.61
CA ILE A 50 8.80 -4.23 9.65
C ILE A 50 8.87 -5.76 9.52
N ILE A 51 8.87 -6.47 10.64
CA ILE A 51 8.92 -7.94 10.66
C ILE A 51 7.70 -8.53 9.94
N HIS A 52 6.50 -8.02 10.22
CA HIS A 52 5.28 -8.42 9.52
C HIS A 52 5.36 -8.13 8.03
N GLY A 53 5.92 -6.98 7.63
CA GLY A 53 6.16 -6.66 6.21
C GLY A 53 7.12 -7.63 5.52
N ILE A 54 8.16 -8.10 6.21
CA ILE A 54 9.06 -9.13 5.68
C ILE A 54 8.32 -10.46 5.56
N LEU A 55 7.63 -10.91 6.62
CA LEU A 55 6.87 -12.16 6.63
C LEU A 55 5.83 -12.18 5.51
N TRP A 56 5.10 -11.08 5.34
CA TRP A 56 4.17 -10.86 4.23
C TRP A 56 4.86 -11.15 2.88
N ASN A 57 5.96 -10.46 2.57
CA ASN A 57 6.68 -10.71 1.32
C ASN A 57 7.20 -12.15 1.17
N LEU A 58 7.39 -12.89 2.27
CA LEU A 58 7.81 -14.29 2.29
C LEU A 58 6.66 -15.29 2.29
N GLU A 59 5.40 -14.90 2.40
CA GLU A 59 4.27 -15.81 2.26
C GLU A 59 4.04 -16.11 0.77
N ILE A 60 3.97 -17.40 0.40
CA ILE A 60 3.62 -17.83 -0.95
C ILE A 60 2.13 -18.05 -0.91
N ASN A 61 1.38 -17.14 -1.55
CA ASN A 61 -0.06 -17.01 -1.41
C ASN A 61 -0.40 -16.39 -0.05
N HIS A 62 -0.63 -15.09 -0.05
CA HIS A 62 -1.57 -14.49 0.90
C HIS A 62 -2.91 -15.18 0.63
N GLU A 63 -3.07 -16.40 1.15
CA GLU A 63 -4.36 -17.07 1.17
C GLU A 63 -5.30 -16.01 1.69
N SER A 64 -6.31 -15.69 0.86
CA SER A 64 -7.31 -14.67 1.14
C SER A 64 -7.55 -14.66 2.64
N HIS A 65 -7.28 -13.55 3.31
CA HIS A 65 -7.59 -13.37 4.73
C HIS A 65 -9.13 -13.32 4.95
N SER A 66 -9.86 -14.11 4.17
CA SER A 66 -11.26 -14.49 4.26
C SER A 66 -11.45 -15.51 5.39
N THR A 67 -11.03 -15.17 6.60
CA THR A 67 -11.90 -15.46 7.74
C THR A 67 -12.96 -14.35 7.75
N LEU A 68 -13.90 -14.45 6.81
CA LEU A 68 -15.11 -13.64 6.82
C LEU A 68 -15.91 -14.06 8.05
N SER A 69 -15.70 -13.37 9.17
CA SER A 69 -16.76 -13.24 10.15
C SER A 69 -17.91 -12.53 9.46
N ILE A 70 -19.08 -13.18 9.45
CA ILE A 70 -20.30 -12.84 8.70
C ILE A 70 -20.85 -11.42 9.03
N ASP A 71 -20.21 -10.67 9.94
CA ASP A 71 -20.73 -9.43 10.54
C ASP A 71 -20.04 -8.13 10.07
N ASP A 72 -19.17 -8.19 9.06
CA ASP A 72 -18.27 -7.09 8.69
C ASP A 72 -18.38 -6.66 7.20
N GLU A 73 -19.61 -6.59 6.69
CA GLU A 73 -20.04 -6.37 5.29
C GLU A 73 -19.66 -5.03 4.63
N LYS A 74 -18.90 -4.15 5.28
CA LYS A 74 -18.61 -2.82 4.70
C LYS A 74 -17.49 -2.91 3.67
N THR A 75 -17.88 -3.00 2.41
CA THR A 75 -17.01 -2.78 1.25
C THR A 75 -16.79 -1.28 1.01
N PHE A 76 -15.64 -0.91 0.49
CA PHE A 76 -15.32 0.43 0.01
C PHE A 76 -15.35 0.46 -1.52
N ASP A 77 -15.67 1.62 -2.07
CA ASP A 77 -15.57 1.83 -3.51
C ASP A 77 -14.13 2.19 -3.87
N ILE A 78 -13.45 2.93 -2.99
CA ILE A 78 -12.11 3.45 -3.23
C ILE A 78 -11.25 3.30 -1.97
N MET A 79 -10.02 2.79 -2.13
CA MET A 79 -8.95 3.00 -1.16
C MET A 79 -7.95 4.02 -1.72
N ILE A 80 -7.53 4.99 -0.90
CA ILE A 80 -6.45 5.92 -1.25
C ILE A 80 -5.16 5.44 -0.58
N SER A 81 -4.22 4.99 -1.39
CA SER A 81 -2.86 4.65 -0.99
C SER A 81 -1.96 5.85 -1.22
N TYR A 82 -1.32 6.36 -0.16
CA TYR A 82 -0.53 7.60 -0.20
C TYR A 82 0.62 7.58 0.82
N SER A 83 1.63 8.45 0.64
CA SER A 83 2.62 8.72 1.67
C SER A 83 2.14 9.87 2.56
N HIS A 84 2.36 9.77 3.88
CA HIS A 84 1.92 10.79 4.84
C HIS A 84 2.42 12.22 4.53
N LYS A 85 3.47 12.37 3.71
CA LYS A 85 3.97 13.66 3.22
C LYS A 85 2.93 14.41 2.37
N GLU A 86 2.04 13.69 1.70
CA GLU A 86 0.96 14.24 0.87
C GLU A 86 -0.41 14.30 1.59
N LYS A 87 -0.45 14.12 2.93
CA LYS A 87 -1.69 14.04 3.73
C LYS A 87 -2.68 15.17 3.45
N VAL A 88 -2.22 16.41 3.29
CA VAL A 88 -3.10 17.57 3.06
C VAL A 88 -3.86 17.43 1.74
N LEU A 89 -3.17 17.13 0.64
CA LEU A 89 -3.80 17.02 -0.67
C LEU A 89 -4.66 15.75 -0.78
N CYS A 90 -4.21 14.63 -0.19
CA CYS A 90 -5.01 13.41 -0.11
C CYS A 90 -6.30 13.62 0.71
N LYS A 91 -6.26 14.44 1.77
CA LYS A 91 -7.46 14.80 2.54
C LYS A 91 -8.46 15.60 1.70
N GLN A 92 -7.99 16.54 0.88
CA GLN A 92 -8.85 17.29 -0.04
C GLN A 92 -9.51 16.38 -1.08
N ILE A 93 -8.74 15.46 -1.68
CA ILE A 93 -9.26 14.47 -2.64
C ILE A 93 -10.30 13.57 -1.95
N TYR A 94 -9.99 13.07 -0.75
CA TYR A 94 -10.91 12.28 0.06
C TYR A 94 -12.23 13.01 0.31
N ASP A 95 -12.18 14.27 0.75
CA ASP A 95 -13.38 15.03 1.08
C ASP A 95 -14.27 15.24 -0.16
N GLU A 96 -13.69 15.47 -1.35
CA GLU A 96 -14.46 15.55 -2.60
C GLU A 96 -15.06 14.21 -3.04
N LEU A 97 -14.33 13.11 -2.88
CA LEU A 97 -14.84 11.77 -3.20
C LEU A 97 -16.04 11.41 -2.30
N ILE A 98 -15.95 11.70 -0.99
CA ILE A 98 -17.06 11.50 -0.04
C ILE A 98 -18.26 12.37 -0.43
N LYS A 99 -18.05 13.66 -0.76
CA LYS A 99 -19.13 14.56 -1.22
C LYS A 99 -19.83 14.04 -2.47
N PHE A 100 -19.09 13.36 -3.36
CA PHE A 100 -19.63 12.75 -4.57
C PHE A 100 -20.30 11.38 -4.32
N GLY A 101 -20.34 10.91 -3.07
CA GLY A 101 -21.06 9.71 -2.65
C GLY A 101 -20.24 8.41 -2.64
N TYR A 102 -18.92 8.47 -2.84
CA TYR A 102 -18.07 7.28 -2.74
C TYR A 102 -17.85 6.88 -1.28
N ARG A 103 -17.83 5.58 -1.00
CA ARG A 103 -17.31 5.02 0.26
C ARG A 103 -15.79 4.89 0.12
N VAL A 104 -15.06 5.79 0.77
CA VAL A 104 -13.61 5.86 0.64
C VAL A 104 -12.93 5.40 1.93
N TRP A 105 -11.92 4.55 1.79
CA TRP A 105 -11.00 4.20 2.85
C TRP A 105 -9.66 4.93 2.66
N ILE A 106 -9.09 5.44 3.75
CA ILE A 106 -7.77 6.08 3.79
C ILE A 106 -7.22 6.03 5.22
N ASP A 107 -5.92 5.74 5.37
CA ASP A 107 -5.25 5.74 6.68
C ASP A 107 -4.68 7.12 7.02
N PHE A 108 -5.43 7.92 7.78
CA PHE A 108 -4.93 9.23 8.24
C PHE A 108 -4.06 9.16 9.49
N ASP A 109 -4.25 8.16 10.35
CA ASP A 109 -3.77 8.18 11.73
C ASP A 109 -2.57 7.25 11.97
N GLN A 110 -1.99 6.74 10.88
CA GLN A 110 -0.96 5.69 10.89
C GLN A 110 -1.51 4.46 11.58
N MET A 111 -1.83 3.41 10.83
CA MET A 111 -2.33 2.17 11.43
C MET A 111 -1.42 1.70 12.57
N HIS A 112 -2.01 1.44 13.73
CA HIS A 112 -1.35 0.83 14.87
C HIS A 112 -1.68 -0.66 14.91
N GLY A 113 -0.78 -1.50 15.42
CA GLY A 113 -0.99 -2.95 15.46
C GLY A 113 -0.66 -3.65 14.15
N ASN A 114 -1.52 -4.57 13.68
CA ASN A 114 -1.25 -5.37 12.47
C ASN A 114 -1.58 -4.59 11.18
N VAL A 115 -0.65 -3.69 10.82
CA VAL A 115 -0.76 -2.79 9.65
C VAL A 115 -0.92 -3.58 8.36
N MET A 116 -0.19 -4.68 8.19
CA MET A 116 -0.23 -5.47 6.95
C MET A 116 -1.59 -6.11 6.74
N ASP A 117 -2.19 -6.72 7.77
CA ASP A 117 -3.54 -7.30 7.67
C ASP A 117 -4.61 -6.23 7.41
N ALA A 118 -4.53 -5.09 8.08
CA ALA A 118 -5.52 -4.02 7.92
C ALA A 118 -5.43 -3.39 6.52
N MET A 119 -4.22 -3.21 6.01
CA MET A 119 -3.93 -2.79 4.64
C MET A 119 -4.44 -3.82 3.62
N ALA A 120 -4.18 -5.11 3.83
CA ALA A 120 -4.67 -6.19 2.98
C ALA A 120 -6.20 -6.21 2.92
N LYS A 121 -6.86 -6.12 4.08
CA LYS A 121 -8.33 -6.03 4.18
C LYS A 121 -8.88 -4.81 3.46
N ALA A 122 -8.22 -3.64 3.56
CA ALA A 122 -8.65 -2.43 2.86
C ALA A 122 -8.61 -2.61 1.34
N ILE A 123 -7.54 -3.22 0.82
CA ILE A 123 -7.39 -3.54 -0.61
C ILE A 123 -8.45 -4.56 -1.04
N GLU A 124 -8.63 -5.64 -0.27
CA GLU A 124 -9.59 -6.71 -0.57
C GLU A 124 -11.04 -6.21 -0.59
N ARG A 125 -11.36 -5.29 0.32
CA ARG A 125 -12.70 -4.69 0.45
C ARG A 125 -12.92 -3.49 -0.47
N SER A 126 -11.92 -3.06 -1.25
CA SER A 126 -12.03 -1.95 -2.19
C SER A 126 -12.12 -2.43 -3.64
N THR A 127 -12.93 -1.77 -4.47
CA THR A 127 -12.98 -2.07 -5.92
C THR A 127 -11.88 -1.33 -6.68
N THR A 128 -11.58 -0.09 -6.28
CA THR A 128 -10.57 0.77 -6.89
C THR A 128 -9.53 1.22 -5.88
N ILE A 129 -8.27 1.25 -6.29
CA ILE A 129 -7.15 1.76 -5.51
C ILE A 129 -6.59 3.00 -6.21
N ILE A 130 -6.68 4.16 -5.55
CA ILE A 130 -5.99 5.37 -5.99
C ILE A 130 -4.56 5.31 -5.45
N ILE A 131 -3.57 5.37 -6.34
CA ILE A 131 -2.16 5.45 -5.97
C ILE A 131 -1.71 6.91 -6.08
N CYS A 132 -1.55 7.56 -4.93
CA CYS A 132 -1.06 8.93 -4.83
C CYS A 132 0.47 8.98 -4.92
N MET A 133 0.97 9.15 -6.13
CA MET A 133 2.38 9.10 -6.47
C MET A 133 3.17 10.33 -6.00
N SER A 134 4.29 10.04 -5.36
CA SER A 134 5.35 10.97 -4.97
C SER A 134 6.67 10.20 -4.82
N GLU A 135 7.78 10.91 -4.65
CA GLU A 135 9.08 10.28 -4.37
C GLU A 135 9.06 9.55 -3.02
N GLN A 136 8.25 10.05 -2.07
CA GLN A 136 8.12 9.46 -0.75
C GLN A 136 7.23 8.21 -0.77
N TYR A 137 6.19 8.21 -1.62
CA TYR A 137 5.43 7.02 -1.93
C TYR A 137 6.33 5.94 -2.51
N ARG A 138 7.14 6.29 -3.52
CA ARG A 138 8.05 5.36 -4.21
C ARG A 138 9.10 4.74 -3.28
N LYS A 139 9.54 5.47 -2.25
CA LYS A 139 10.54 5.00 -1.27
C LYS A 139 9.95 4.18 -0.13
N SER A 140 8.64 4.23 0.08
CA SER A 140 7.99 3.56 1.22
C SER A 140 7.77 2.08 0.92
N ASN A 141 8.33 1.21 1.78
CA ASN A 141 8.07 -0.23 1.71
C ASN A 141 6.58 -0.55 1.91
N TYR A 142 5.88 0.20 2.77
CA TYR A 142 4.43 0.04 2.96
C TYR A 142 3.67 0.35 1.66
N CYS A 143 3.92 1.51 1.05
CA CYS A 143 3.25 1.91 -0.20
C CYS A 143 3.57 0.94 -1.35
N ARG A 144 4.81 0.41 -1.39
CA ARG A 144 5.19 -0.63 -2.35
C ARG A 144 4.40 -1.93 -2.13
N ALA A 145 4.23 -2.36 -0.88
CA ALA A 145 3.44 -3.53 -0.55
C ALA A 145 1.96 -3.33 -0.93
N GLU A 146 1.38 -2.17 -0.64
CA GLU A 146 0.01 -1.80 -1.06
C GLU A 146 -0.18 -1.91 -2.57
N ALA A 147 0.69 -1.24 -3.34
CA ALA A 147 0.60 -1.20 -4.78
C ALA A 147 0.75 -2.61 -5.40
N GLN A 148 1.71 -3.40 -4.90
CA GLN A 148 1.91 -4.77 -5.38
C GLN A 148 0.74 -5.68 -5.02
N TYR A 149 0.19 -5.57 -3.82
CA TYR A 149 -0.95 -6.39 -3.41
C TYR A 149 -2.22 -6.02 -4.19
N ALA A 150 -2.47 -4.72 -4.40
CA ALA A 150 -3.55 -4.24 -5.25
C ALA A 150 -3.45 -4.80 -6.67
N PHE A 151 -2.24 -4.82 -7.24
CA PHE A 151 -1.98 -5.38 -8.56
C PHE A 151 -2.20 -6.91 -8.60
N GLN A 152 -1.69 -7.64 -7.60
CA GLN A 152 -1.89 -9.09 -7.48
C GLN A 152 -3.38 -9.45 -7.35
N MET A 153 -4.14 -8.66 -6.60
CA MET A 153 -5.58 -8.80 -6.43
C MET A 153 -6.41 -8.27 -7.61
N GLN A 154 -5.75 -7.86 -8.71
CA GLN A 154 -6.36 -7.33 -9.92
C GLN A 154 -7.35 -6.19 -9.65
N ARG A 155 -7.06 -5.36 -8.62
CA ARG A 155 -7.88 -4.18 -8.33
C ARG A 155 -7.69 -3.15 -9.43
N LYS A 156 -8.74 -2.38 -9.70
CA LYS A 156 -8.60 -1.23 -10.59
C LYS A 156 -7.66 -0.22 -9.95
N ILE A 157 -6.55 0.11 -10.61
CA ILE A 157 -5.58 1.09 -10.12
C ILE A 157 -5.78 2.40 -10.88
N VAL A 158 -5.90 3.51 -10.16
CA VAL A 158 -5.94 4.87 -10.73
C VAL A 158 -4.73 5.66 -10.20
N PRO A 159 -3.67 5.84 -10.99
CA PRO A 159 -2.50 6.59 -10.56
C PRO A 159 -2.73 8.10 -10.59
N VAL A 160 -2.31 8.78 -9.52
CA VAL A 160 -2.47 10.22 -9.35
C VAL A 160 -1.14 10.85 -8.97
N ILE A 161 -0.67 11.88 -9.70
CA ILE A 161 0.55 12.61 -9.36
C ILE A 161 0.21 13.75 -8.41
N LEU A 162 0.75 13.69 -7.19
CA LEU A 162 0.56 14.75 -6.18
C LEU A 162 1.81 15.63 -6.02
N GLN A 163 3.00 15.09 -6.27
CA GLN A 163 4.24 15.85 -6.15
C GLN A 163 4.62 16.55 -7.47
N LYS A 164 4.88 17.85 -7.39
CA LYS A 164 5.35 18.65 -8.53
C LYS A 164 6.65 18.09 -9.12
N HIS A 165 6.71 18.02 -10.45
CA HIS A 165 7.85 17.50 -11.24
C HIS A 165 8.21 16.03 -10.96
N TYR A 166 7.35 15.29 -10.26
CA TYR A 166 7.56 13.87 -10.06
C TYR A 166 7.35 13.10 -11.37
N LYS A 167 8.19 12.10 -11.59
CA LYS A 167 8.03 11.12 -12.66
C LYS A 167 8.23 9.75 -12.03
N ALA A 168 7.27 8.85 -12.25
CA ALA A 168 7.41 7.48 -11.77
C ALA A 168 8.65 6.83 -12.42
N ASP A 169 9.42 6.10 -11.62
CA ASP A 169 10.55 5.30 -12.07
C ASP A 169 10.57 3.92 -11.38
N GLY A 170 11.53 3.08 -11.76
CA GLY A 170 11.81 1.81 -11.10
C GLY A 170 10.57 0.91 -10.96
N TRP A 171 10.39 0.35 -9.76
CA TRP A 171 9.31 -0.60 -9.46
C TRP A 171 7.92 -0.01 -9.69
N LEU A 172 7.74 1.29 -9.42
CA LEU A 172 6.43 1.93 -9.55
C LEU A 172 6.10 2.10 -11.02
N LEU A 173 7.05 2.58 -11.83
CA LEU A 173 6.84 2.69 -13.28
C LEU A 173 6.54 1.32 -13.92
N PHE A 174 7.20 0.25 -13.48
CA PHE A 174 6.88 -1.10 -13.97
C PHE A 174 5.44 -1.53 -13.64
N LEU A 175 4.88 -1.09 -12.51
CA LEU A 175 3.56 -1.49 -12.05
C LEU A 175 2.43 -0.70 -12.73
N ILE A 176 2.60 0.63 -12.87
CA ILE A 176 1.53 1.53 -13.34
C ILE A 176 1.84 2.21 -14.69
N GLY A 177 3.00 1.96 -15.30
CA GLY A 177 3.50 2.71 -16.46
C GLY A 177 2.62 2.75 -17.70
N GLN A 178 1.67 1.81 -17.82
CA GLN A 178 0.74 1.72 -18.95
C GLN A 178 -0.59 2.42 -18.68
N LEU A 179 -0.83 2.89 -17.45
CA LEU A 179 -2.08 3.52 -17.03
C LEU A 179 -2.05 5.03 -17.30
N LEU A 180 -3.23 5.63 -17.44
CA LEU A 180 -3.37 7.08 -17.51
C LEU A 180 -3.20 7.69 -16.13
N TYR A 181 -2.44 8.79 -16.05
CA TYR A 181 -2.15 9.47 -14.79
C TYR A 181 -2.98 10.74 -14.67
N VAL A 182 -3.61 10.95 -13.52
CA VAL A 182 -4.24 12.23 -13.18
C VAL A 182 -3.20 13.11 -12.47
N ASP A 183 -2.82 14.22 -13.08
CA ASP A 183 -1.79 15.11 -12.53
C ASP A 183 -2.40 16.35 -11.86
N PHE A 184 -2.39 16.39 -10.53
CA PHE A 184 -2.89 17.51 -9.73
C PHE A 184 -1.95 18.73 -9.73
N ASN A 185 -0.78 18.65 -10.37
CA ASN A 185 0.13 19.77 -10.57
C ASN A 185 -0.01 20.40 -11.96
N LYS A 186 -0.70 19.72 -12.88
CA LYS A 186 -0.91 20.20 -14.26
C LYS A 186 -2.19 21.01 -14.43
N TYR A 187 -3.21 20.71 -13.62
CA TYR A 187 -4.53 21.32 -13.69
C TYR A 187 -4.90 21.97 -12.36
N GLU A 188 -5.83 22.92 -12.38
CA GLU A 188 -6.48 23.40 -11.15
C GLU A 188 -7.18 22.23 -10.44
N PHE A 189 -7.26 22.29 -9.12
CA PHE A 189 -7.75 21.17 -8.29
C PHE A 189 -9.12 20.65 -8.75
N SER A 190 -10.07 21.53 -9.06
CA SER A 190 -11.40 21.15 -9.53
C SER A 190 -11.37 20.40 -10.86
N GLN A 191 -10.54 20.85 -11.81
CA GLN A 191 -10.36 20.19 -13.10
C GLN A 191 -9.67 18.83 -12.96
N ALA A 192 -8.66 18.73 -12.09
CA ALA A 192 -8.01 17.45 -11.78
C ALA A 192 -9.01 16.46 -11.14
N MET A 193 -9.90 16.93 -10.26
CA MET A 193 -10.97 16.12 -9.69
C MET A 193 -11.97 15.65 -10.75
N GLU A 194 -12.36 16.49 -11.72
CA GLU A 194 -13.23 16.07 -12.82
C GLU A 194 -12.60 14.96 -13.67
N ILE A 195 -11.30 15.06 -13.95
CA ILE A 195 -10.55 14.01 -14.66
C ILE A 195 -10.51 12.74 -13.80
N LEU A 196 -10.22 12.85 -12.50
CA LEU A 196 -10.23 11.72 -11.58
C LEU A 196 -11.59 11.02 -11.56
N PHE A 197 -12.70 11.76 -11.50
CA PHE A 197 -14.04 11.16 -11.53
C PHE A 197 -14.34 10.43 -12.85
N LYS A 198 -13.81 10.92 -13.99
CA LYS A 198 -13.93 10.21 -15.27
C LYS A 198 -13.17 8.91 -15.24
N GLU A 199 -11.92 8.93 -14.80
CA GLU A 199 -11.09 7.73 -14.67
C GLU A 199 -11.70 6.71 -13.69
N LEU A 200 -12.28 7.16 -12.58
CA LEU A 200 -12.95 6.29 -11.61
C LEU A 200 -14.18 5.58 -12.20
N LYS A 201 -14.88 6.20 -13.16
CA LYS A 201 -16.07 5.62 -13.83
C LYS A 201 -15.74 4.76 -15.05
N ALA A 202 -14.57 4.93 -15.67
CA ALA A 202 -14.17 4.12 -16.82
C ALA A 202 -14.11 2.63 -16.44
N GLU A 203 -14.69 1.74 -17.23
CA GLU A 203 -14.45 0.30 -17.05
C GLU A 203 -13.08 -0.04 -17.66
N ASN A 204 -12.32 -0.90 -16.96
CA ASN A 204 -11.02 -1.39 -17.44
C ASN A 204 -11.21 -2.44 -18.54
#